data_AF-A0A3M1JAN9-F1
#
_entry.id   AF-A0A3M1JAN9-F1
#
_cell.length_a   1.000
_cell.length_b   1.000
_cell.length_c   1.000
_cell.angle_alpha   90.00
_cell.angle_beta   90.00
_cell.angle_gamma   90.00
#
_symmetry.space_group_name_H-M   'P 1'
#
loop_
_entity.id
_entity.type
_entity.pdbx_description
1 polymer ?
#
loop_
_entity_poly.entity_id
_entity_poly.type
_entity_poly.pdbx_seq_one_letter_code
_entity_poly.pdbx_strand_id
1 'polypeptide(L)'
;MQSNPIRTLTGLFFGGFGGISFAAAILPIVIGSLFPYDSISMMLSVRGYVLPMAVVWAIAGAITGWHGGTRFGGAVLGGVGIVSGLVLGIFALEGSLPEILVSMLTGLVYGGIAGLIIGRAFLRHAQEAS
;
A
#
# COMPACT_ATOMS: atom_id res chain seq x y z
N MET A 1 20.61 -15.86 -4.08
CA MET A 1 19.20 -15.92 -4.53
C MET A 1 19.12 -15.23 -5.89
N GLN A 2 18.98 -15.97 -6.99
CA GLN A 2 18.73 -15.36 -8.30
C GLN A 2 17.29 -14.84 -8.31
N SER A 3 17.13 -13.53 -8.42
CA SER A 3 15.81 -12.93 -8.51
C SER A 3 15.19 -13.23 -9.86
N ASN A 4 14.06 -13.93 -9.88
CA ASN A 4 13.30 -14.12 -11.10
C ASN A 4 12.70 -12.76 -11.52
N PRO A 5 13.08 -12.19 -12.68
CA PRO A 5 12.61 -10.87 -13.11
C PRO A 5 11.08 -10.79 -13.20
N ILE A 6 10.41 -11.91 -13.47
CA ILE A 6 8.96 -12.00 -13.50
C ILE A 6 8.35 -11.71 -12.13
N ARG A 7 8.96 -12.21 -11.03
CA ARG A 7 8.48 -11.96 -9.66
C ARG A 7 8.60 -10.49 -9.29
N THR A 8 9.72 -9.86 -9.65
CA THR A 8 9.93 -8.43 -9.41
C THR A 8 8.95 -7.57 -10.21
N LEU A 9 8.74 -7.87 -11.49
CA LEU A 9 7.78 -7.16 -12.34
C LEU A 9 6.34 -7.33 -11.86
N THR A 10 5.96 -8.55 -11.46
CA THR A 10 4.64 -8.84 -10.89
C THR A 10 4.44 -8.09 -9.58
N GLY A 11 5.45 -8.09 -8.71
CA GLY A 11 5.45 -7.32 -7.47
C GLY A 11 5.32 -5.81 -7.73
N LEU A 12 6.04 -5.29 -8.73
CA LEU A 12 5.95 -3.89 -9.14
C LEU A 12 4.54 -3.52 -9.57
N PHE A 13 3.92 -4.35 -10.41
CA PHE A 13 2.57 -4.12 -10.91
C PHE A 13 1.53 -4.13 -9.78
N PHE A 14 1.52 -5.17 -8.94
CA PHE A 14 0.57 -5.27 -7.83
C PHE A 14 0.81 -4.20 -6.76
N GLY A 15 2.07 -3.86 -6.50
CA GLY A 15 2.43 -2.75 -5.63
C GLY A 15 1.84 -1.44 -6.16
N GLY A 16 2.09 -1.11 -7.44
CA GLY A 16 1.60 0.13 -8.04
C GLY A 16 0.07 0.27 -8.00
N PHE A 17 -0.64 -0.78 -8.40
CA PHE A 17 -2.10 -0.83 -8.28
C PHE A 17 -2.57 -0.76 -6.82
N GLY A 18 -1.84 -1.39 -5.90
CA GLY A 18 -2.09 -1.30 -4.47
C GLY A 18 -2.05 0.14 -3.97
N GLY A 19 -1.04 0.91 -4.36
CA GLY A 19 -0.88 2.33 -4.01
C GLY A 19 -1.97 3.23 -4.60
N ILE A 20 -2.35 2.99 -5.87
CA ILE A 20 -3.47 3.70 -6.51
C ILE A 20 -4.78 3.43 -5.75
N SER A 21 -5.08 2.14 -5.50
CA SER A 21 -6.28 1.71 -4.78
C SER A 21 -6.32 2.29 -3.36
N PHE A 22 -5.18 2.31 -2.66
CA PHE A 22 -5.09 2.88 -1.31
C PHE A 22 -5.48 4.35 -1.29
N ALA A 23 -4.87 5.17 -2.16
CA ALA A 23 -5.10 6.61 -2.19
C ALA A 23 -6.48 6.98 -2.78
N ALA A 24 -6.91 6.30 -3.84
CA ALA A 24 -8.11 6.68 -4.59
C ALA A 24 -9.41 6.12 -4.02
N ALA A 25 -9.36 4.99 -3.29
CA ALA A 25 -10.56 4.30 -2.83
C ALA A 25 -10.51 3.98 -1.34
N ILE A 26 -9.54 3.19 -0.88
CA ILE A 26 -9.56 2.63 0.47
C ILE A 26 -9.53 3.73 1.53
N LEU A 27 -8.59 4.67 1.42
CA LEU A 27 -8.46 5.73 2.42
C LEU A 27 -9.68 6.67 2.43
N PRO A 28 -10.17 7.20 1.28
CA PRO A 28 -11.42 7.97 1.26
C PRO A 28 -12.63 7.23 1.84
N ILE A 29 -12.78 5.94 1.55
CA ILE A 29 -13.90 5.13 2.08
C ILE A 29 -13.81 5.03 3.60
N VAL A 30 -12.64 4.67 4.15
CA VAL A 30 -12.49 4.48 5.59
C VAL A 30 -12.67 5.79 6.34
N ILE A 31 -12.01 6.87 5.90
CA ILE A 31 -12.14 8.16 6.56
C ILE A 31 -13.55 8.73 6.41
N GLY A 32 -14.14 8.67 5.22
CA GLY A 32 -15.52 9.12 5.00
C GLY A 32 -16.58 8.31 5.76
N SER A 33 -16.26 7.06 6.15
CA SER A 33 -17.15 6.25 7.00
C SER A 33 -17.07 6.59 8.49
N LEU A 34 -15.95 7.18 8.94
CA LEU A 34 -15.67 7.44 10.35
C LEU A 34 -15.77 8.91 10.73
N PHE A 35 -15.59 9.80 9.76
CA PHE A 35 -15.55 11.25 9.94
C PHE A 35 -16.49 11.94 8.95
N PRO A 36 -17.03 13.12 9.30
CA PRO A 36 -18.04 13.80 8.49
C PRO A 36 -17.43 14.57 7.30
N TYR A 37 -16.74 13.85 6.41
CA TYR A 37 -16.21 14.42 5.17
C TYR A 37 -17.20 14.30 4.01
N ASP A 38 -17.20 15.30 3.14
CA ASP A 38 -17.82 15.16 1.82
C ASP A 38 -16.94 14.31 0.90
N SER A 39 -17.56 13.30 0.29
CA SER A 39 -16.97 12.38 -0.67
C SER A 39 -16.22 13.07 -1.82
N ILE A 40 -16.77 14.18 -2.33
CA ILE A 40 -16.16 14.93 -3.45
C ILE A 40 -14.89 15.64 -2.98
N SER A 41 -14.95 16.33 -1.84
CA SER A 41 -13.79 17.02 -1.26
C SER A 41 -12.66 16.04 -0.93
N MET A 42 -12.97 14.87 -0.35
CA MET A 42 -11.94 13.84 -0.11
C MET A 42 -11.24 13.40 -1.39
N MET A 43 -12.01 13.15 -2.46
CA MET A 43 -11.45 12.68 -3.73
C MET A 43 -10.50 13.73 -4.34
N LEU A 44 -10.87 15.02 -4.25
CA LEU A 44 -10.04 16.12 -4.73
C LEU A 44 -8.76 16.27 -3.90
N SER A 45 -8.86 16.15 -2.58
CA SER A 45 -7.73 16.20 -1.65
C SER A 45 -6.66 15.14 -1.94
N VAL A 46 -7.07 13.89 -2.21
CA VAL A 46 -6.13 12.79 -2.42
C VAL A 46 -5.61 12.68 -3.87
N ARG A 47 -6.26 13.36 -4.83
CA ARG A 47 -5.95 13.25 -6.27
C ARG A 47 -4.48 13.49 -6.60
N GLY A 48 -3.87 14.51 -5.98
CA GLY A 48 -2.47 14.87 -6.21
C GLY A 48 -1.47 13.79 -5.77
N TYR A 49 -1.90 12.85 -4.92
CA TYR A 49 -1.04 11.84 -4.32
C TYR A 49 -1.19 10.46 -4.94
N VAL A 50 -2.19 10.23 -5.79
CA VAL A 50 -2.44 8.91 -6.41
C VAL A 50 -1.21 8.41 -7.18
N LEU A 51 -0.58 9.27 -7.99
CA LEU A 51 0.60 8.88 -8.78
C LEU A 51 1.85 8.68 -7.91
N PRO A 52 2.22 9.60 -6.98
CA PRO A 52 3.28 9.34 -6.02
C PRO A 52 3.10 8.03 -5.22
N MET A 53 1.87 7.76 -4.77
CA MET A 53 1.56 6.54 -4.03
C MET A 53 1.71 5.29 -4.90
N ALA A 54 1.29 5.35 -6.18
CA ALA A 54 1.53 4.28 -7.13
C ALA A 54 3.03 3.96 -7.23
N VAL A 55 3.89 4.96 -7.39
CA VAL A 55 5.34 4.76 -7.55
C VAL A 55 5.96 4.15 -6.29
N VAL A 56 5.69 4.72 -5.12
CA VAL A 56 6.27 4.24 -3.85
C VAL A 56 5.84 2.79 -3.58
N TRP A 57 4.56 2.47 -3.79
CA TRP A 57 4.08 1.12 -3.58
C TRP A 57 4.57 0.14 -4.66
N ALA A 58 4.75 0.58 -5.90
CA ALA A 58 5.35 -0.24 -6.95
C ALA A 58 6.78 -0.66 -6.59
N ILE A 59 7.59 0.27 -6.06
CA ILE A 59 8.94 -0.03 -5.59
C ILE A 59 8.89 -1.03 -4.41
N ALA A 60 8.00 -0.82 -3.45
CA ALA A 60 7.81 -1.72 -2.31
C ALA A 60 7.38 -3.14 -2.73
N GLY A 61 6.49 -3.22 -3.70
CA GLY A 61 6.04 -4.48 -4.29
C GLY A 61 7.17 -5.18 -5.06
N ALA A 62 7.98 -4.44 -5.81
CA ALA A 62 9.17 -4.97 -6.49
C ALA A 62 10.18 -5.56 -5.49
N ILE A 63 10.45 -4.85 -4.38
CA ILE A 63 11.32 -5.32 -3.28
C ILE A 63 10.75 -6.61 -2.67
N THR A 64 9.44 -6.66 -2.45
CA THR A 64 8.75 -7.87 -1.95
C THR A 64 8.87 -9.03 -2.94
N GLY A 65 8.76 -8.78 -4.24
CA GLY A 65 8.94 -9.76 -5.30
C GLY A 65 10.37 -10.32 -5.37
N TRP A 66 11.34 -9.42 -5.23
CA TRP A 66 12.77 -9.73 -5.26
C TRP A 66 13.20 -10.63 -4.11
N HIS A 67 12.83 -10.26 -2.86
CA HIS A 67 13.19 -11.04 -1.69
C HIS A 67 12.30 -12.29 -1.53
N GLY A 68 10.99 -12.15 -1.79
CA GLY A 68 9.98 -13.12 -1.39
C GLY A 68 9.80 -13.18 0.14
N GLY A 69 8.85 -13.98 0.61
CA GLY A 69 8.64 -14.18 2.03
C GLY A 69 7.39 -13.49 2.55
N THR A 70 6.49 -14.25 3.17
CA THR A 70 5.23 -13.73 3.75
C THR A 70 5.50 -12.66 4.82
N ARG A 71 6.38 -12.94 5.78
CA ARG A 71 6.70 -11.98 6.86
C ARG A 71 7.38 -10.72 6.33
N PHE A 72 8.31 -10.87 5.39
CA PHE A 72 9.02 -9.76 4.79
C PHE A 72 8.08 -8.87 3.96
N GLY A 73 7.25 -9.45 3.09
CA GLY A 73 6.27 -8.71 2.30
C GLY A 73 5.28 -7.93 3.18
N GLY A 74 4.76 -8.57 4.23
CA GLY A 74 3.88 -7.92 5.20
C GLY A 74 4.55 -6.74 5.92
N ALA A 75 5.83 -6.87 6.30
CA ALA A 75 6.57 -5.78 6.93
C ALA A 75 6.86 -4.61 5.96
N VAL A 76 7.29 -4.91 4.74
CA VAL A 76 7.63 -3.88 3.72
C VAL A 76 6.37 -3.11 3.31
N LEU A 77 5.33 -3.80 2.86
CA LEU A 77 4.12 -3.12 2.39
C LEU A 77 3.29 -2.56 3.55
N GLY A 78 3.31 -3.17 4.74
CA GLY A 78 2.71 -2.60 5.94
C GLY A 78 3.41 -1.31 6.38
N GLY A 79 4.75 -1.28 6.37
CA GLY A 79 5.52 -0.08 6.67
C GLY A 79 5.29 1.05 5.66
N VAL A 80 5.29 0.72 4.37
CA VAL A 80 4.94 1.67 3.31
C VAL A 80 3.51 2.17 3.48
N GLY A 81 2.58 1.30 3.86
CA GLY A 81 1.21 1.66 4.19
C GLY A 81 1.12 2.67 5.34
N ILE A 82 1.83 2.45 6.44
CA ILE A 82 1.89 3.42 7.56
C ILE A 82 2.36 4.79 7.06
N VAL A 83 3.47 4.83 6.33
CA VAL A 83 4.05 6.09 5.84
C VAL A 83 3.11 6.78 4.85
N SER A 84 2.50 6.03 3.93
CA SER A 84 1.49 6.55 3.00
C SER A 84 0.28 7.11 3.75
N GLY A 85 -0.23 6.40 4.75
CA GLY A 85 -1.34 6.86 5.59
C GLY A 85 -1.01 8.13 6.36
N LEU A 86 0.21 8.22 6.90
CA LEU A 86 0.71 9.42 7.57
C LEU A 86 0.78 10.62 6.61
N VAL A 87 1.39 10.42 5.44
CA VAL A 87 1.56 11.47 4.43
C VAL A 87 0.21 11.96 3.91
N LEU A 88 -0.71 11.04 3.60
CA LEU A 88 -2.04 11.41 3.15
C LEU A 88 -2.87 12.08 4.25
N GLY A 89 -2.79 11.58 5.48
CA GLY A 89 -3.49 12.19 6.63
C GLY A 89 -3.03 13.63 6.89
N ILE A 90 -1.73 13.89 6.85
CA ILE A 90 -1.16 15.22 7.10
C ILE A 90 -1.39 16.15 5.90
N PHE A 91 -1.00 15.73 4.71
CA PHE A 91 -0.86 16.65 3.57
C PHE A 91 -2.06 16.63 2.62
N ALA A 92 -2.75 15.50 2.48
CA ALA A 92 -3.91 15.42 1.59
C ALA A 92 -5.19 15.83 2.31
N LEU A 93 -5.40 15.29 3.52
CA LEU A 93 -6.63 15.48 4.29
C LEU A 93 -6.58 16.69 5.23
N GLU A 94 -5.37 17.22 5.50
CA GLU A 94 -5.13 18.23 6.55
C GLU A 94 -5.82 17.86 7.87
N GLY A 95 -5.78 16.55 8.17
CA GLY A 95 -6.61 15.94 9.19
C GLY A 95 -6.13 16.21 10.61
N SER A 96 -7.07 16.12 11.53
CA SER A 96 -6.82 16.06 12.96
C SER A 96 -6.03 14.79 13.35
N LEU A 97 -5.43 14.79 14.56
CA LEU A 97 -4.64 13.65 15.05
C LEU A 97 -5.39 12.30 14.93
N PRO A 98 -6.69 12.18 15.28
CA PRO A 98 -7.44 10.94 15.10
C PRO A 98 -7.50 10.47 13.63
N GLU A 99 -7.70 11.38 12.68
CA GLU A 99 -7.77 11.07 11.25
C GLU A 99 -6.42 10.60 10.71
N ILE A 100 -5.32 11.22 11.17
CA ILE A 100 -3.96 10.79 10.84
C ILE A 100 -3.71 9.37 11.36
N LEU A 101 -4.07 9.09 12.61
CA LEU A 101 -3.89 7.77 13.21
C LEU A 101 -4.71 6.69 12.49
N VAL A 102 -5.96 7.00 12.15
CA VAL A 102 -6.81 6.10 11.35
C VAL A 102 -6.21 5.88 9.97
N SER A 103 -5.67 6.92 9.34
CA SER A 103 -5.03 6.81 8.02
C SER A 103 -3.80 5.90 8.07
N MET A 104 -2.95 6.07 9.09
CA MET A 104 -1.78 5.21 9.33
C MET A 104 -2.18 3.77 9.58
N LEU A 105 -3.19 3.53 10.42
CA LEU A 105 -3.68 2.19 10.74
C LEU A 105 -4.30 1.51 9.52
N THR A 106 -5.07 2.26 8.72
CA THR A 106 -5.64 1.77 7.47
C THR A 106 -4.54 1.36 6.51
N GLY A 107 -3.51 2.19 6.37
CA GLY A 107 -2.32 1.88 5.58
C GLY A 107 -1.60 0.62 6.08
N LEU A 108 -1.37 0.50 7.39
CA LEU A 108 -0.76 -0.69 7.99
C LEU A 108 -1.55 -1.96 7.67
N VAL A 109 -2.86 -1.95 7.88
CA VAL A 109 -3.71 -3.12 7.68
C VAL A 109 -3.78 -3.48 6.20
N TYR A 110 -4.04 -2.49 5.35
CA TYR A 110 -4.16 -2.70 3.90
C TYR A 110 -2.83 -3.17 3.29
N GLY A 111 -1.74 -2.46 3.55
CA GLY A 111 -0.40 -2.81 3.07
C GLY A 111 0.13 -4.10 3.68
N GLY A 112 -0.13 -4.33 4.97
CA GLY A 112 0.27 -5.55 5.67
C GLY A 112 -0.40 -6.78 5.09
N ILE A 113 -1.72 -6.76 4.91
CA ILE A 113 -2.46 -7.88 4.30
C ILE A 113 -2.00 -8.10 2.85
N ALA A 114 -1.91 -7.04 2.04
CA ALA A 114 -1.43 -7.14 0.67
C ALA A 114 -0.02 -7.76 0.61
N GLY A 115 0.88 -7.33 1.50
CA GLY A 115 2.23 -7.85 1.59
C GLY A 115 2.32 -9.30 2.06
N LEU A 116 1.46 -9.73 2.97
CA LEU A 116 1.37 -11.13 3.37
C LEU A 116 0.92 -12.01 2.18
N ILE A 117 -0.07 -11.55 1.40
CA ILE A 117 -0.60 -12.27 0.23
C ILE A 117 0.48 -12.38 -0.85
N ILE A 118 1.06 -11.24 -1.26
CA ILE A 118 2.09 -11.17 -2.30
C ILE A 118 3.34 -11.96 -1.88
N GLY A 119 3.80 -11.77 -0.65
CA GLY A 119 4.96 -12.48 -0.11
C GLY A 119 4.75 -14.00 -0.04
N ARG A 120 3.52 -14.47 0.23
CA ARG A 120 3.17 -15.89 0.21
C ARG A 120 3.11 -16.46 -1.21
N ALA A 121 2.55 -15.71 -2.16
CA ALA A 121 2.48 -16.13 -3.56
C ALA A 121 3.89 -16.39 -4.12
N PHE A 122 4.84 -15.49 -3.82
CA PHE A 122 6.21 -15.62 -4.30
C PHE A 122 7.06 -16.67 -3.55
N LEU A 123 6.70 -17.01 -2.31
CA LEU A 123 7.30 -18.16 -1.62
C LEU A 123 6.92 -19.48 -2.31
N ARG A 124 5.64 -19.67 -2.65
CA ARG A 124 5.15 -20.91 -3.27
C ARG A 124 5.84 -21.19 -4.61
N HIS A 125 5.96 -20.17 -5.47
CA HIS A 125 6.66 -20.33 -6.74
C HIS A 125 8.17 -20.62 -6.59
N ALA A 126 8.80 -20.23 -5.48
CA ALA A 126 10.18 -20.59 -5.22
C ALA A 126 10.34 -22.06 -4.82
N GLN A 127 9.31 -22.65 -4.19
CA GLN A 127 9.29 -24.06 -3.78
C GLN A 127 8.90 -25.01 -4.91
N GLU A 128 8.07 -24.55 -5.85
CA GLU A 128 7.65 -25.35 -7.02
C GLU A 128 8.74 -25.41 -8.12
N ALA A 129 9.72 -24.52 -8.08
CA ALA A 129 10.81 -24.43 -9.06
C ALA A 129 12.12 -25.10 -8.62
N SER A 130 12.13 -25.74 -7.44
CA SER A 130 13.27 -26.47 -6.85
C SER A 130 12.98 -27.97 -6.78
#